data_AF-A0A0P9CZE7-F1
#
_entry.id   AF-A0A0P9CZE7-F1
#
_cell.length_a   1.000
_cell.length_b   1.000
_cell.length_c   1.000
_cell.angle_alpha   90.00
_cell.angle_beta   90.00
_cell.angle_gamma   90.00
#
_symmetry.space_group_name_H-M   'P 1'
#
loop_
_entity.id
_entity.type
_entity.pdbx_description
1 polymer ?
#
loop_
_entity_poly.entity_id
_entity_poly.type
_entity_poly.pdbx_seq_one_letter_code
_entity_poly.pdbx_strand_id
1 'polypeptide(L)'
;AELRAPFAGTVAALDATVGEFFAPGTPVAYVGDLGAWQVETTDLTELNVAAVQVGSPASITFDAIPELTLAGKVTRVRALGESKQGDITYTVTIALDKQDPRLRWNMTASATIDK
;
A
#
# COMPACT_ATOMS: atom_id res chain seq x y z
N ALA A 1 15.24 -25.69 15.04
CA ALA A 1 15.30 -24.71 13.93
C ALA A 1 14.88 -23.35 14.49
N GLU A 2 15.48 -22.27 14.04
CA GLU A 2 15.16 -20.90 14.50
C GLU A 2 14.72 -20.06 13.30
N LEU A 3 13.70 -19.24 13.50
CA LEU A 3 13.29 -18.22 12.54
C LEU A 3 13.83 -16.87 13.01
N ARG A 4 14.46 -16.13 12.11
CA ARG A 4 15.01 -14.80 12.35
C ARG A 4 14.41 -13.81 11.38
N ALA A 5 14.25 -12.56 11.80
CA ALA A 5 13.79 -11.50 10.92
C ALA A 5 14.77 -11.36 9.73
N PRO A 6 14.28 -11.37 8.48
CA PRO A 6 15.15 -11.29 7.31
C PRO A 6 15.73 -9.89 7.07
N PHE A 7 15.17 -8.87 7.74
CA PHE A 7 15.63 -7.47 7.69
C PHE A 7 15.19 -6.74 8.97
N ALA A 8 15.73 -5.54 9.19
CA ALA A 8 15.33 -4.67 10.30
C ALA A 8 13.98 -4.01 10.02
N GLY A 9 13.05 -4.06 10.97
CA GLY A 9 11.73 -3.45 10.83
C GLY A 9 10.90 -3.60 12.10
N THR A 10 9.62 -3.28 11.99
CA THR A 10 8.65 -3.41 13.07
C THR A 10 7.78 -4.64 12.83
N VAL A 11 7.51 -5.42 13.89
CA VAL A 11 6.54 -6.52 13.84
C VAL A 11 5.14 -5.93 13.80
N ALA A 12 4.49 -6.04 12.64
CA ALA A 12 3.13 -5.55 12.44
C ALA A 12 2.07 -6.54 12.93
N ALA A 13 2.38 -7.84 12.85
CA ALA A 13 1.55 -8.91 13.41
C ALA A 13 2.44 -10.11 13.80
N LEU A 14 2.06 -10.79 14.87
CA LEU A 14 2.67 -12.02 15.36
C LEU A 14 1.54 -12.99 15.66
N ASP A 15 1.37 -13.97 14.78
CA ASP A 15 0.27 -14.93 14.87
C ASP A 15 0.68 -16.19 15.66
N ALA A 16 1.97 -16.35 15.95
CA ALA A 16 2.49 -17.50 16.69
C ALA A 16 2.29 -17.39 18.21
N THR A 17 1.69 -18.42 18.80
CA THR A 17 1.58 -18.60 20.25
C THR A 17 2.49 -19.71 20.75
N VAL A 18 2.96 -19.61 22.00
CA VAL A 18 3.77 -20.66 22.63
C VAL A 18 2.96 -21.97 22.71
N GLY A 19 3.56 -23.06 22.21
CA GLY A 19 2.95 -24.39 22.20
C GLY A 19 2.09 -24.68 20.96
N GLU A 20 1.94 -23.72 20.05
CA GLU A 20 1.24 -23.89 18.79
C GLU A 20 2.11 -24.59 17.74
N PHE A 21 1.47 -25.40 16.89
CA PHE A 21 2.12 -26.09 15.78
C PHE A 21 1.83 -25.36 14.46
N PHE A 22 2.88 -25.09 13.70
CA PHE A 22 2.79 -24.48 12.37
C PHE A 22 3.22 -25.48 11.28
N ALA A 23 2.48 -25.50 10.18
CA ALA A 23 2.91 -26.21 8.98
C ALA A 23 4.05 -25.45 8.28
N PRO A 24 4.99 -26.14 7.61
CA PRO A 24 5.99 -25.47 6.78
C PRO A 24 5.34 -24.55 5.74
N GLY A 25 5.84 -23.32 5.66
CA GLY A 25 5.33 -22.30 4.73
C GLY A 25 4.19 -21.44 5.28
N THR A 26 3.65 -21.75 6.47
CA THR A 26 2.70 -20.86 7.14
C THR A 26 3.42 -19.62 7.70
N PRO A 27 3.00 -18.39 7.33
CA PRO A 27 3.53 -17.18 7.96
C PRO A 27 3.26 -17.17 9.45
N VAL A 28 4.27 -16.81 10.25
CA VAL A 28 4.17 -16.70 11.73
C VAL A 28 4.17 -15.26 12.21
N ALA A 29 4.69 -14.35 11.40
CA ALA A 29 4.81 -12.94 11.71
C ALA A 29 4.90 -12.11 10.43
N TYR A 30 4.43 -10.87 10.51
CA TYR A 30 4.58 -9.87 9.47
C TYR A 30 5.51 -8.77 9.98
N VAL A 31 6.58 -8.49 9.24
CA VAL A 31 7.58 -7.48 9.59
C VAL A 31 7.69 -6.50 8.44
N GLY A 32 7.78 -5.20 8.74
CA GLY A 32 7.96 -4.17 7.72
C GLY A 32 8.30 -2.80 8.28
N ASP A 33 8.55 -1.86 7.38
CA ASP A 33 8.78 -0.46 7.71
C ASP A 33 7.43 0.28 7.80
N LEU A 34 7.17 0.88 8.97
CA LEU A 34 5.97 1.67 9.25
C LEU A 34 6.22 3.19 9.13
N GLY A 35 7.42 3.59 8.71
CA GLY A 35 7.85 4.97 8.54
C GLY A 35 7.82 5.45 7.09
N ALA A 36 7.58 4.58 6.11
CA ALA A 36 7.61 4.90 4.69
C ALA A 36 6.38 4.32 3.97
N TRP A 37 5.19 4.87 4.27
CA TRP A 37 3.95 4.43 3.65
C TRP A 37 3.90 4.78 2.17
N GLN A 38 3.35 3.83 1.42
CA GLN A 38 2.97 3.98 0.02
C GLN A 38 1.49 3.67 -0.11
N VAL A 39 0.84 4.36 -1.06
CA VAL A 39 -0.56 4.12 -1.40
C VAL A 39 -0.62 3.46 -2.75
N GLU A 40 -1.31 2.33 -2.85
CA GLU A 40 -1.61 1.68 -4.11
C GLU A 40 -3.09 1.86 -4.46
N THR A 41 -3.36 2.63 -5.50
CA THR A 41 -4.69 2.70 -6.12
C THR A 41 -4.80 1.60 -7.15
N THR A 42 -6.00 1.02 -7.27
CA THR A 42 -6.28 -0.09 -8.20
C THR A 42 -7.61 0.06 -8.93
N ASP A 43 -8.13 1.27 -8.95
CA ASP A 43 -9.42 1.70 -9.49
C ASP A 43 -9.27 2.64 -10.70
N LEU A 44 -8.02 2.88 -11.13
CA LEU A 44 -7.73 3.76 -12.26
C LEU A 44 -8.03 3.04 -13.58
N THR A 45 -9.03 3.52 -14.31
CA THR A 45 -9.45 2.95 -15.60
C THR A 45 -8.45 3.22 -16.72
N GLU A 46 -8.56 2.47 -17.83
CA GLU A 46 -7.79 2.67 -19.07
C GLU A 46 -7.80 4.12 -19.58
N LEU A 47 -8.95 4.80 -19.46
CA LEU A 47 -9.10 6.18 -19.89
C LEU A 47 -8.33 7.17 -19.00
N ASN A 48 -8.27 6.89 -17.69
CA ASN A 48 -7.63 7.78 -16.74
C ASN A 48 -6.12 7.55 -16.66
N VAL A 49 -5.66 6.30 -16.71
CA VAL A 49 -4.23 5.96 -16.62
C VAL A 49 -3.41 6.53 -17.79
N ALA A 50 -4.03 6.74 -18.96
CA ALA A 50 -3.36 7.32 -20.12
C ALA A 50 -2.78 8.72 -19.88
N ALA A 51 -3.33 9.48 -18.92
CA ALA A 51 -2.85 10.81 -18.55
C ALA A 51 -1.91 10.79 -17.33
N VAL A 52 -1.77 9.66 -16.63
CA VAL A 52 -0.96 9.56 -15.40
C VAL A 52 0.46 9.17 -15.74
N GLN A 53 1.43 9.90 -15.19
CA GLN A 53 2.85 9.64 -15.40
C GLN A 53 3.58 9.52 -14.05
N VAL A 54 4.75 8.88 -14.08
CA VAL A 54 5.65 8.93 -12.92
C VAL A 54 6.03 10.39 -12.66
N GLY A 55 5.87 10.82 -11.42
CA GLY A 55 6.06 12.20 -10.99
C GLY A 55 4.77 13.03 -10.91
N SER A 56 3.63 12.56 -11.43
CA SER A 56 2.35 13.26 -11.29
C SER A 56 2.03 13.51 -9.81
N PRO A 57 1.66 14.75 -9.44
CA PRO A 57 1.26 15.06 -8.08
C PRO A 57 -0.09 14.43 -7.75
N ALA A 58 -0.27 14.07 -6.49
CA ALA A 58 -1.51 13.49 -6.00
C ALA A 58 -1.86 14.03 -4.61
N SER A 59 -3.15 14.11 -4.33
CA SER A 59 -3.72 14.36 -3.01
C SER A 59 -4.40 13.11 -2.50
N ILE A 60 -4.06 12.69 -1.28
CA ILE A 60 -4.53 11.45 -0.66
C ILE A 60 -5.33 11.78 0.59
N THR A 61 -6.53 11.24 0.70
CA THR A 61 -7.37 11.25 1.90
C THR A 61 -7.61 9.83 2.40
N PHE A 62 -7.84 9.65 3.70
CA PHE A 62 -8.00 8.34 4.31
C PHE A 62 -9.37 8.20 4.97
N ASP A 63 -10.10 7.13 4.68
CA ASP A 63 -11.46 6.96 5.20
C ASP A 63 -11.48 6.84 6.73
N ALA A 64 -10.44 6.20 7.28
CA ALA A 64 -10.26 6.02 8.71
C ALA A 64 -9.81 7.30 9.45
N ILE A 65 -9.32 8.31 8.71
CA ILE A 65 -8.79 9.57 9.27
C ILE A 65 -9.24 10.74 8.36
N PRO A 66 -10.53 11.12 8.38
CA PRO A 66 -11.09 12.02 7.37
C PRO A 66 -10.46 13.43 7.34
N GLU A 67 -9.90 13.88 8.47
CA GLU A 67 -9.20 15.17 8.57
C GLU A 67 -7.77 15.15 8.02
N LEU A 68 -7.24 13.97 7.70
CA LEU A 68 -5.89 13.80 7.17
C LEU A 68 -5.90 13.85 5.65
N THR A 69 -5.27 14.89 5.11
CA THR A 69 -4.92 14.97 3.68
C THR A 69 -3.42 15.04 3.55
N LEU A 70 -2.85 14.16 2.75
CA LEU A 70 -1.41 14.11 2.46
C LEU A 70 -1.17 14.33 0.98
N ALA A 71 -0.18 15.17 0.67
CA ALA A 71 0.35 15.27 -0.68
C ALA A 71 1.26 14.08 -0.98
N GLY A 72 1.34 13.69 -2.24
CA GLY A 72 2.24 12.64 -2.70
C GLY A 72 2.52 12.75 -4.18
N LYS A 73 3.31 11.79 -4.67
CA LYS A 73 3.70 11.71 -6.08
C LYS A 73 3.65 10.28 -6.58
N VAL A 74 3.19 10.11 -7.82
CA VAL A 74 3.22 8.82 -8.49
C VAL A 74 4.67 8.37 -8.67
N THR A 75 5.00 7.18 -8.17
CA THR A 75 6.34 6.58 -8.31
C THR A 75 6.34 5.44 -9.31
N ARG A 76 5.19 4.81 -9.53
CA ARG A 76 5.06 3.68 -10.44
C ARG A 76 3.66 3.61 -11.01
N VAL A 77 3.58 3.36 -12.31
CA VAL A 77 2.35 2.94 -13.00
C VAL A 77 2.61 1.53 -13.51
N ARG A 78 1.81 0.55 -13.08
CA ARG A 78 1.97 -0.82 -13.55
C ARG A 78 1.57 -0.89 -15.02
N ALA A 79 2.43 -1.45 -15.87
CA ALA A 79 2.19 -1.50 -17.31
C ALA A 79 1.09 -2.49 -17.72
N LEU A 80 0.73 -3.43 -16.84
CA LEU A 80 -0.32 -4.42 -17.06
C LEU A 80 -1.54 -4.08 -16.21
N GLY A 81 -2.66 -3.79 -16.88
CA GLY A 81 -3.98 -3.67 -16.26
C GLY A 81 -4.57 -5.03 -15.88
N GLU A 82 -5.53 -5.01 -14.96
CA GLU A 82 -6.24 -6.19 -14.47
C GLU A 82 -7.74 -6.00 -14.62
N SER A 83 -8.45 -7.08 -14.97
CA SER A 83 -9.90 -7.08 -14.96
C SER A 83 -10.41 -7.17 -13.53
N LYS A 84 -11.15 -6.14 -13.10
CA LYS A 84 -11.84 -6.08 -11.82
C LYS A 84 -13.31 -5.81 -12.07
N GLN A 85 -14.16 -6.79 -11.73
CA GLN A 85 -15.62 -6.67 -11.85
C GLN A 85 -16.11 -6.30 -13.28
N GLY A 86 -15.35 -6.67 -14.31
CA GLY A 86 -15.68 -6.38 -15.71
C GLY A 86 -14.98 -5.15 -16.30
N ASP A 87 -14.37 -4.31 -15.47
CA ASP A 87 -13.59 -3.14 -15.91
C ASP A 87 -12.09 -3.44 -15.91
N ILE A 88 -11.34 -2.82 -16.84
CA ILE A 88 -9.87 -2.87 -16.84
C ILE A 88 -9.33 -1.71 -16.01
N THR A 89 -8.57 -2.06 -14.99
CA THR A 89 -7.99 -1.11 -14.03
C THR A 89 -6.48 -1.28 -13.94
N TYR A 90 -5.78 -0.19 -13.60
CA TYR A 90 -4.33 -0.14 -13.51
C TYR A 90 -3.91 0.19 -12.09
N THR A 91 -2.90 -0.54 -11.61
CA THR A 91 -2.30 -0.25 -10.30
C THR A 91 -1.31 0.91 -10.41
N VAL A 92 -1.51 1.94 -9.61
CA VAL A 92 -0.59 3.07 -9.47
C VAL A 92 -0.09 3.15 -8.03
N THR A 93 1.22 3.23 -7.87
CA THR A 93 1.87 3.40 -6.56
C THR A 93 2.23 4.87 -6.36
N ILE A 94 1.82 5.43 -5.23
CA ILE A 94 2.02 6.83 -4.84
C ILE A 94 2.85 6.84 -3.56
N ALA A 95 3.96 7.58 -3.59
CA ALA A 95 4.73 7.89 -2.38
C ALA A 95 4.18 9.14 -1.73
N LEU A 96 4.00 9.10 -0.41
CA LEU A 96 3.53 10.25 0.37
C LEU A 96 4.71 11.16 0.73
N ASP A 97 4.54 12.47 0.56
CA ASP A 97 5.57 13.48 0.89
C ASP A 97 5.79 13.59 2.40
N LYS A 98 4.75 13.27 3.18
CA LYS A 98 4.77 13.21 4.64
C LYS A 98 4.11 11.92 5.11
N GLN A 99 4.47 11.50 6.31
CA GLN A 99 4.03 10.25 6.92
C GLN A 99 3.24 10.58 8.19
N ASP A 100 2.14 9.87 8.44
CA ASP A 100 1.35 10.04 9.66
C ASP A 100 1.42 8.75 10.50
N PRO A 101 1.81 8.82 11.78
CA PRO A 101 1.98 7.65 12.64
C PRO A 101 0.67 6.91 12.96
N ARG A 102 -0.49 7.49 12.61
CA ARG A 102 -1.80 6.84 12.76
C ARG A 102 -2.12 5.88 11.60
N LEU A 103 -1.39 5.96 10.49
CA LEU A 103 -1.58 5.06 9.35
C LEU A 103 -1.22 3.61 9.72
N ARG A 104 -1.93 2.66 9.10
CA ARG A 104 -1.76 1.21 9.27
C ARG A 104 -1.86 0.52 7.91
N TRP A 105 -1.27 -0.67 7.79
CA TRP A 105 -1.43 -1.49 6.59
C TRP A 105 -2.90 -1.80 6.34
N ASN A 106 -3.25 -1.92 5.05
CA ASN A 106 -4.61 -2.17 4.57
C ASN A 106 -5.66 -1.09 4.90
N MET A 107 -5.26 0.11 5.34
CA MET A 107 -6.18 1.24 5.37
C MET A 107 -6.60 1.65 3.95
N THR A 108 -7.88 1.96 3.77
CA THR A 108 -8.39 2.50 2.52
C THR A 108 -8.11 3.99 2.41
N ALA A 109 -7.81 4.43 1.20
CA ALA A 109 -7.52 5.81 0.87
C ALA A 109 -8.14 6.15 -0.48
N SER A 110 -8.53 7.41 -0.64
CA SER A 110 -8.91 7.98 -1.92
C SER A 110 -7.77 8.84 -2.44
N ALA A 111 -7.39 8.66 -3.71
CA ALA A 111 -6.32 9.42 -4.34
C ALA A 111 -6.89 10.25 -5.50
N THR A 112 -6.62 11.56 -5.47
CA THR A 112 -6.86 12.46 -6.62
C THR A 112 -5.53 12.76 -7.26
N ILE A 113 -5.32 12.34 -8.51
CA ILE A 113 -4.08 12.54 -9.25
C ILE A 113 -4.29 13.68 -10.25
N ASP A 114 -3.40 14.67 -10.22
CA ASP A 114 -3.43 15.78 -11.16
C ASP A 114 -2.90 15.32 -12.52
N LYS A 115 -3.60 15.75 -13.58
CA LYS A 115 -3.31 15.42 -14.99
C LYS A 115 -2.40 16.46 -15.63
#